data_AF-A0A1M3I7C2-F1
#
_entry.id   AF-A0A1M3I7C2-F1
#
_cell.length_a   1.000
_cell.length_b   1.000
_cell.length_c   1.000
_cell.angle_alpha   90.00
_cell.angle_beta   90.00
_cell.angle_gamma   90.00
#
_symmetry.space_group_name_H-M   'P 1'
#
loop_
_entity.id
_entity.type
_entity.pdbx_description
1 polymer ?
#
loop_
_entity_poly.entity_id
_entity_poly.type
_entity_poly.pdbx_seq_one_letter_code
_entity_poly.pdbx_strand_id
1 'polypeptide(L)'
;MAILITALSGVPTAKDGEGLIWPQMTIEIVPSLLGLGLGAMALMLSFSSGRFLEAIKQKGKDRSYLRKVMASFYHFALVLVAALVVAYIGKAQQHWLLSYIGVFLSTYGVLLTLGIVSRIWHTARIFNKVLEYDLPEEGAGNGRR
;
A
#
# COMPACT_ATOMS: atom_id res chain seq x y z
N MET A 1 -11.91 14.18 4.76
CA MET A 1 -12.88 13.25 5.38
C MET A 1 -12.27 12.41 6.51
N ALA A 2 -11.12 11.73 6.31
CA ALA A 2 -10.46 10.96 7.38
C ALA A 2 -10.22 11.78 8.66
N ILE A 3 -9.66 12.99 8.54
CA ILE A 3 -9.41 13.92 9.67
C ILE A 3 -10.68 14.20 10.49
N LEU A 4 -11.84 14.32 9.85
CA LEU A 4 -13.12 14.59 10.52
C LEU A 4 -13.61 13.37 11.31
N ILE A 5 -13.43 12.15 10.78
CA ILE A 5 -13.79 10.92 11.47
C ILE A 5 -12.85 10.68 12.65
N THR A 6 -11.55 10.92 12.48
CA THR A 6 -10.55 10.73 13.55
C THR A 6 -10.65 11.78 14.66
N ALA A 7 -11.04 13.02 14.33
CA ALA A 7 -11.22 14.09 15.31
C ALA A 7 -12.54 13.97 16.09
N LEU A 8 -13.60 13.42 15.48
CA LEU A 8 -14.93 13.28 16.10
C LEU A 8 -15.16 11.93 16.78
N SER A 9 -14.40 10.89 16.42
CA SER A 9 -14.45 9.61 17.13
C SER A 9 -13.65 9.73 18.43
N GLY A 10 -14.23 9.38 19.57
CA GLY A 10 -13.52 9.32 20.87
C GLY A 10 -12.38 8.28 20.93
N VAL A 11 -11.95 7.76 19.78
CA VAL A 11 -10.92 6.72 19.63
C VAL A 11 -9.54 7.20 20.09
N PRO A 12 -9.08 8.44 19.82
CA PRO A 12 -7.78 8.91 20.32
C PRO A 12 -7.70 8.98 21.85
N THR A 13 -8.83 9.17 22.52
CA THR A 13 -8.90 9.28 23.99
C THR A 13 -9.49 8.05 24.66
N ALA A 14 -9.87 7.02 23.89
CA ALA A 14 -10.40 5.78 24.41
C ALA A 14 -9.32 5.08 25.25
N LYS A 15 -9.72 4.66 26.45
CA LYS A 15 -8.86 3.98 27.42
C LYS A 15 -9.38 2.60 27.74
N ASP A 16 -8.45 1.68 27.97
CA ASP A 16 -8.70 0.36 28.55
C ASP A 16 -7.83 0.26 29.81
N GLY A 17 -8.48 0.24 30.98
CA GLY A 17 -7.81 0.45 32.27
C GLY A 17 -7.06 1.78 32.31
N GLU A 18 -5.76 1.72 32.60
CA GLU A 18 -4.89 2.91 32.68
C GLU A 18 -4.30 3.31 31.32
N GLY A 19 -4.45 2.50 30.26
CA GLY A 19 -3.80 2.67 28.97
C GLY A 19 -4.68 3.24 27.86
N LEU A 20 -4.10 3.93 26.89
CA LEU A 20 -4.76 4.23 25.61
C LEU A 20 -4.85 2.96 24.75
N ILE A 21 -5.97 2.74 24.07
CA ILE A 21 -6.18 1.50 23.30
C ILE A 21 -5.49 1.55 21.93
N TRP A 22 -5.50 2.72 21.28
CA TRP A 22 -4.99 2.88 19.91
C TRP A 22 -3.51 2.51 19.69
N PRO A 23 -2.56 2.73 20.63
CA PRO A 23 -1.17 2.36 20.42
C PRO A 23 -1.01 0.85 20.30
N GLN A 24 -1.69 0.09 21.16
CA GLN A 24 -1.62 -1.37 21.16
C GLN A 24 -2.23 -1.94 19.87
N MET A 25 -3.40 -1.45 19.46
CA MET A 25 -4.00 -1.82 18.16
C MET A 25 -3.06 -1.52 16.98
N THR A 26 -2.38 -0.38 17.01
CA THR A 26 -1.43 0.01 15.95
C THR A 26 -0.25 -0.96 15.90
N ILE A 27 0.33 -1.30 17.05
CA ILE A 27 1.47 -2.23 17.15
C ILE A 27 1.09 -3.64 16.67
N GLU A 28 -0.15 -4.06 16.84
CA GLU A 28 -0.63 -5.38 16.40
C GLU A 28 -0.94 -5.43 14.89
N ILE A 29 -1.61 -4.41 14.35
CA ILE A 29 -2.12 -4.42 12.97
C ILE A 29 -1.04 -4.00 11.96
N VAL A 30 -0.28 -2.96 12.27
CA VAL A 30 0.64 -2.33 11.31
C VAL A 30 1.73 -3.28 10.79
N PRO A 31 2.39 -4.11 11.62
CA PRO A 31 3.40 -5.05 11.13
C PRO A 31 2.86 -6.04 10.11
N SER A 32 1.63 -6.54 10.30
CA SER A 32 0.98 -7.43 9.34
C SER A 32 0.72 -6.74 8.00
N LEU A 33 0.32 -5.46 8.02
CA LEU A 33 0.12 -4.67 6.79
C LEU A 33 1.44 -4.36 6.08
N LEU A 34 2.51 -4.04 6.82
CA LEU A 34 3.85 -3.88 6.27
C LEU A 34 4.33 -5.17 5.59
N GLY A 35 4.15 -6.32 6.26
CA GLY A 35 4.48 -7.62 5.71
C GLY A 35 3.70 -7.93 4.42
N LEU A 36 2.40 -7.66 4.40
CA LEU A 36 1.55 -7.81 3.22
C LEU A 36 2.04 -6.93 2.06
N GLY A 37 2.34 -5.66 2.31
CA GLY A 37 2.83 -4.74 1.28
C GLY A 37 4.19 -5.15 0.73
N LEU A 38 5.13 -5.53 1.58
CA LEU A 38 6.45 -6.03 1.16
C LEU A 38 6.34 -7.33 0.37
N GLY A 39 5.50 -8.26 0.82
CA GLY A 39 5.23 -9.51 0.12
C GLY A 39 4.61 -9.28 -1.27
N ALA A 40 3.62 -8.39 -1.36
CA ALA A 40 3.02 -8.03 -2.65
C ALA A 40 4.02 -7.39 -3.62
N MET A 41 4.93 -6.54 -3.12
CA MET A 41 5.99 -5.96 -3.95
C MET A 41 6.98 -7.03 -4.42
N ALA A 42 7.40 -7.93 -3.53
CA ALA A 42 8.31 -9.01 -3.86
C ALA A 42 7.70 -9.93 -4.95
N LEU A 43 6.42 -10.29 -4.81
CA LEU A 43 5.68 -11.05 -5.82
C LEU A 43 5.57 -10.32 -7.16
N MET A 44 5.29 -9.01 -7.13
CA MET A 44 5.25 -8.20 -8.35
C MET A 44 6.60 -8.20 -9.09
N LEU A 45 7.71 -8.10 -8.35
CA LEU A 45 9.05 -8.13 -8.91
C LEU A 45 9.45 -9.53 -9.37
N SER A 46 9.05 -10.59 -8.68
CA SER A 46 9.37 -11.97 -9.07
C SER A 46 8.69 -12.39 -10.37
N PHE A 47 7.47 -11.91 -10.63
CA PHE A 47 6.76 -12.17 -11.89
C PHE A 47 7.15 -11.22 -13.03
N SER A 48 8.15 -10.34 -12.82
CA SER A 48 8.54 -9.40 -13.85
C SER A 48 9.46 -10.04 -14.90
N SER A 49 8.85 -10.66 -15.92
CA SER A 49 9.58 -11.09 -17.12
C SER A 49 10.25 -9.89 -17.81
N GLY A 50 11.33 -10.12 -18.57
CA GLY A 50 12.12 -9.03 -19.18
C GLY A 50 11.27 -8.03 -19.98
N ARG A 51 10.28 -8.51 -20.74
CA ARG A 51 9.38 -7.69 -21.56
C ARG A 51 8.31 -6.96 -20.74
N PHE A 52 7.73 -7.62 -19.73
CA PHE A 52 6.80 -6.94 -18.81
C PHE A 52 7.51 -5.85 -18.00
N LEU A 53 8.71 -6.16 -17.50
CA LEU A 53 9.56 -5.21 -16.80
C LEU A 53 9.91 -4.01 -17.68
N GLU A 54 10.21 -4.25 -18.96
CA GLU A 54 10.47 -3.20 -19.94
C GLU A 54 9.22 -2.32 -20.19
N ALA A 55 8.04 -2.93 -20.31
CA ALA A 55 6.77 -2.23 -20.47
C ALA A 55 6.46 -1.30 -19.29
N ILE A 56 6.70 -1.74 -18.04
CA ILE A 56 6.46 -0.91 -16.84
C ILE A 56 7.59 0.10 -16.58
N LYS A 57 8.84 -0.20 -16.99
CA LYS A 57 9.97 0.73 -16.94
C LYS A 57 9.84 1.86 -17.96
N GLN A 58 9.09 1.66 -19.04
CA GLN A 58 8.85 2.66 -20.09
C GLN A 58 10.17 3.28 -20.59
N LYS A 59 11.18 2.45 -20.87
CA LYS A 59 12.54 2.86 -21.28
C LYS A 59 13.25 3.79 -20.27
N GLY A 60 12.95 3.66 -18.98
CA GLY A 60 13.59 4.45 -17.93
C GLY A 60 13.10 5.90 -17.85
N LYS A 61 11.96 6.23 -18.47
CA LYS A 61 11.37 7.57 -18.37
C LYS A 61 11.17 7.97 -16.92
N ASP A 62 11.54 9.20 -16.60
CA ASP A 62 11.04 9.88 -15.41
C ASP A 62 9.51 9.88 -15.48
N ARG A 63 8.74 9.33 -14.55
CA ARG A 63 7.27 9.13 -14.64
C ARG A 63 6.87 7.79 -15.26
N SER A 64 7.80 6.85 -15.35
CA SER A 64 7.50 5.44 -15.59
C SER A 64 6.46 4.91 -14.58
N TYR A 65 5.67 3.93 -15.03
CA TYR A 65 4.68 3.29 -14.18
C TYR A 65 5.34 2.58 -12.99
N LEU A 66 6.47 1.91 -13.23
CA LEU A 66 7.24 1.27 -12.16
C LEU A 66 7.61 2.26 -11.05
N ARG A 67 8.07 3.47 -11.40
CA ARG A 67 8.39 4.50 -10.40
C ARG A 67 7.16 4.94 -9.60
N LYS A 68 6.00 5.06 -10.24
CA LYS A 68 4.73 5.42 -9.55
C LYS A 68 4.32 4.34 -8.55
N VAL A 69 4.48 3.06 -8.93
CA VAL A 69 4.20 1.93 -8.04
C VAL A 69 5.18 1.94 -6.87
N MET A 70 6.49 2.00 -7.14
CA MET A 70 7.53 2.06 -6.11
C MET A 70 7.33 3.23 -5.13
N ALA A 71 7.02 4.43 -5.63
CA ALA A 71 6.73 5.59 -4.80
C ALA A 71 5.48 5.39 -3.92
N SER A 72 4.45 4.71 -4.44
CA SER A 72 3.23 4.41 -3.66
C SER A 72 3.52 3.43 -2.53
N PHE A 73 4.32 2.38 -2.79
CA PHE A 73 4.74 1.41 -1.77
C PHE A 73 5.71 2.01 -0.75
N TYR A 74 6.63 2.88 -1.18
CA TYR A 74 7.50 3.62 -0.28
C TYR A 74 6.69 4.53 0.66
N HIS A 75 5.75 5.31 0.12
CA HIS A 75 4.86 6.16 0.92
C HIS A 75 4.02 5.34 1.90
N PHE A 76 3.47 4.21 1.46
CA PHE A 76 2.76 3.25 2.31
C PHE A 76 3.63 2.77 3.48
N ALA A 77 4.84 2.29 3.21
CA ALA A 77 5.74 1.80 4.25
C ALA A 77 6.16 2.92 5.21
N LEU A 78 6.47 4.11 4.69
CA LEU A 78 6.88 5.26 5.48
C LEU A 78 5.79 5.70 6.47
N VAL A 79 4.54 5.78 6.01
CA VAL A 79 3.40 6.14 6.87
C VAL A 79 3.17 5.09 7.96
N LEU A 80 3.25 3.80 7.62
CA LEU A 80 3.06 2.72 8.59
C LEU A 80 4.19 2.68 9.63
N VAL A 81 5.45 2.87 9.22
CA VAL A 81 6.58 2.98 10.17
C VAL A 81 6.41 4.20 11.07
N ALA A 82 6.00 5.35 10.52
CA ALA A 82 5.73 6.55 11.33
C ALA A 82 4.59 6.30 12.34
N ALA A 83 3.51 5.63 11.93
CA ALA A 83 2.42 5.25 12.82
C ALA A 83 2.93 4.35 13.97
N LEU A 84 3.79 3.39 13.66
CA LEU A 84 4.38 2.48 14.65
C LEU A 84 5.28 3.23 15.65
N VAL A 85 6.14 4.13 15.18
CA VAL A 85 6.98 4.99 16.04
C VAL A 85 6.11 5.82 16.97
N VAL A 86 5.08 6.47 16.44
CA VAL A 86 4.14 7.27 17.24
C VAL A 86 3.38 6.41 18.24
N ALA A 87 2.99 5.18 17.89
CA ALA A 87 2.38 4.23 18.82
C ALA A 87 3.31 3.82 19.96
N TYR A 88 4.58 3.54 19.68
CA TYR A 88 5.56 3.25 20.73
C TYR A 88 5.72 4.42 21.71
N ILE A 89 5.82 5.65 21.19
CA ILE A 89 5.90 6.85 22.04
C ILE A 89 4.58 7.04 22.80
N GLY A 90 3.43 6.82 22.16
CA GLY A 90 2.10 6.96 22.77
C GLY A 90 1.82 5.95 23.90
N LYS A 91 2.47 4.79 23.87
CA LYS A 91 2.44 3.82 24.97
C LYS A 91 3.23 4.32 26.19
N ALA A 92 4.32 5.07 25.98
CA ALA A 92 5.12 5.65 27.05
C ALA A 92 4.59 7.00 27.55
N GLN A 93 4.01 7.81 26.67
CA GLN A 93 3.52 9.16 26.97
C GLN A 93 2.07 9.32 26.50
N GLN A 94 1.15 9.42 27.46
CA GLN A 94 -0.28 9.64 27.19
C GLN A 94 -0.61 11.10 26.88
N HIS A 95 0.00 11.64 25.82
CA HIS A 95 -0.26 12.99 25.37
C HIS A 95 -1.43 13.03 24.38
N TRP A 96 -2.39 13.94 24.58
CA TRP A 96 -3.59 14.05 23.75
C TRP A 96 -3.24 14.32 22.28
N LEU A 97 -2.34 15.26 22.01
CA LEU A 97 -1.92 15.60 20.63
C LEU A 97 -1.26 14.40 19.92
N LEU A 98 -0.43 13.66 20.64
CA LEU A 98 0.23 12.46 20.10
C LEU A 98 -0.79 11.38 19.75
N SER A 99 -1.88 11.30 20.53
CA SER A 99 -2.97 10.37 20.27
C SER A 99 -3.73 10.70 19.00
N TYR A 100 -4.04 11.98 18.75
CA TYR A 100 -4.69 12.38 17.50
C TYR A 100 -3.80 12.10 16.28
N ILE A 101 -2.51 12.43 16.37
CA ILE A 101 -1.54 12.17 15.31
C ILE A 101 -1.39 10.65 15.08
N GLY A 102 -1.30 9.88 16.16
CA GLY A 102 -1.16 8.43 16.12
C GLY A 102 -2.33 7.75 15.45
N VAL A 103 -3.55 8.01 15.92
CA VAL A 103 -4.77 7.44 15.31
C VAL A 103 -4.91 7.89 13.86
N PHE A 104 -4.58 9.15 13.54
CA PHE A 104 -4.60 9.65 12.16
C PHE A 104 -3.64 8.86 11.27
N LEU A 105 -2.38 8.70 11.69
CA LEU A 105 -1.37 7.96 10.93
C LEU A 105 -1.75 6.48 10.76
N SER A 106 -2.21 5.83 11.82
CA SER A 106 -2.64 4.43 11.78
C SER A 106 -3.82 4.24 10.83
N THR A 107 -4.85 5.07 10.95
CA THR A 107 -6.04 5.02 10.08
C THR A 107 -5.68 5.31 8.62
N TYR A 108 -4.85 6.34 8.41
CA TYR A 108 -4.37 6.70 7.07
C TYR A 108 -3.55 5.57 6.45
N GLY A 109 -2.66 4.94 7.22
CA GLY A 109 -1.88 3.78 6.80
C GLY A 109 -2.75 2.59 6.41
N VAL A 110 -3.79 2.28 7.19
CA VAL A 110 -4.76 1.23 6.85
C VAL A 110 -5.47 1.54 5.52
N LEU A 111 -5.88 2.79 5.30
CA LEU A 111 -6.51 3.21 4.03
C LEU A 111 -5.55 3.15 2.85
N LEU A 112 -4.25 3.41 3.05
CA LEU A 112 -3.24 3.26 2.01
C LEU A 112 -3.14 1.81 1.51
N THR A 113 -3.49 0.81 2.32
CA THR A 113 -3.60 -0.60 1.89
C THR A 113 -4.54 -0.76 0.71
N LEU A 114 -5.70 -0.07 0.71
CA LEU A 114 -6.63 -0.08 -0.43
C LEU A 114 -6.00 0.53 -1.68
N GLY A 115 -5.18 1.58 -1.49
CA GLY A 115 -4.39 2.18 -2.55
C GLY A 115 -3.37 1.20 -3.15
N ILE A 116 -2.68 0.42 -2.31
CA ILE A 116 -1.75 -0.62 -2.74
C ILE A 116 -2.46 -1.73 -3.52
N VAL A 117 -3.60 -2.22 -3.02
CA VAL A 117 -4.43 -3.22 -3.73
C VAL A 117 -4.83 -2.70 -5.12
N SER A 118 -5.25 -1.43 -5.23
CA SER A 118 -5.55 -0.80 -6.51
C SER A 118 -4.34 -0.78 -7.45
N ARG A 119 -3.15 -0.44 -6.96
CA ARG A 119 -1.91 -0.48 -7.76
C ARG A 119 -1.58 -1.87 -8.27
N ILE A 120 -1.73 -2.90 -7.43
CA ILE A 120 -1.50 -4.30 -7.81
C ILE A 120 -2.48 -4.73 -8.91
N TRP A 121 -3.76 -4.39 -8.75
CA TRP A 121 -4.77 -4.66 -9.78
C TRP A 121 -4.43 -4.02 -11.13
N HIS A 122 -4.02 -2.74 -11.12
CA HIS A 122 -3.58 -2.07 -12.35
C HIS A 122 -2.34 -2.71 -12.97
N THR A 123 -1.39 -3.15 -12.14
CA THR A 123 -0.22 -3.89 -12.59
C THR A 123 -0.60 -5.21 -13.25
N ALA A 124 -1.53 -5.97 -12.66
CA ALA A 124 -2.04 -7.22 -13.25
C ALA A 124 -2.71 -6.99 -14.61
N ARG A 125 -3.46 -5.90 -14.78
CA ARG A 125 -4.04 -5.53 -16.08
C ARG A 125 -2.97 -5.23 -17.14
N ILE A 126 -1.86 -4.61 -16.76
CA ILE A 126 -0.74 -4.38 -17.68
C ILE A 126 -0.07 -5.71 -18.03
N PHE A 127 0.13 -6.58 -17.04
CA PHE A 127 0.72 -7.90 -17.24
C PHE A 127 -0.08 -8.73 -18.25
N ASN A 128 -1.40 -8.83 -18.08
CA ASN A 128 -2.26 -9.58 -18.98
C ASN A 128 -2.24 -9.02 -20.42
N LYS A 129 -2.21 -7.69 -20.58
CA LYS A 129 -2.11 -7.07 -21.91
C LYS A 129 -0.79 -7.35 -22.62
N VAL A 130 0.31 -7.39 -21.87
CA VAL A 130 1.62 -7.73 -22.44
C VAL A 130 1.63 -9.21 -22.86
N LEU A 131 1.03 -10.08 -22.06
CA LEU A 131 0.92 -11.51 -22.37
C LEU A 131 0.09 -11.78 -23.63
N GLU A 132 -1.02 -11.05 -23.82
CA GLU A 132 -1.88 -11.17 -25.01
C GLU A 132 -1.13 -10.86 -26.32
N TYR A 133 -0.25 -9.84 -26.32
CA TYR A 133 0.60 -9.51 -27.48
C TYR A 133 1.67 -10.57 -27.77
N ASP A 134 1.99 -11.41 -26.80
CA ASP A 134 3.03 -12.45 -26.93
C ASP A 134 2.49 -13.79 -27.42
N LEU A 135 1.16 -13.93 -27.54
CA LEU A 135 0.56 -15.10 -28.17
C LEU A 135 0.67 -14.95 -29.70
N PRO A 136 1.25 -15.92 -30.41
CA PRO A 136 1.23 -15.92 -31.87
C PRO A 136 -0.23 -15.94 -32.34
N GLU A 137 -0.56 -15.16 -33.38
CA GLU A 137 -1.87 -15.23 -34.04
C GLU A 137 -2.02 -16.60 -34.73
N GLU A 138 -2.33 -17.64 -33.97
CA GLU A 138 -2.87 -18.87 -34.55
C GLU A 138 -4.29 -18.59 -35.02
N GLY A 139 -4.43 -18.29 -36.31
CA GLY A 139 -5.64 -18.62 -37.04
C GLY A 139 -6.63 -17.49 -37.35
N ALA A 140 -6.18 -16.28 -37.64
CA ALA A 140 -7.01 -15.32 -38.39
C ALA A 140 -7.16 -15.75 -39.87
N GLY A 141 -7.97 -16.79 -40.07
CA GLY A 141 -8.82 -16.96 -41.26
C GLY A 141 -8.19 -16.78 -42.63
N ASN A 142 -7.34 -17.73 -43.04
CA ASN A 142 -7.22 -18.11 -44.44
C ASN A 142 -8.56 -18.71 -44.89
N GLY A 143 -9.48 -17.86 -45.36
CA GLY A 143 -10.86 -18.25 -45.63
C GLY A 143 -11.57 -17.33 -46.62
N ARG A 144 -10.90 -16.90 -47.69
CA ARG A 144 -11.54 -16.43 -48.93
C ARG A 144 -10.72 -16.89 -50.13
N ARG A 145 -11.00 -18.12 -50.56
CA ARG A 145 -10.89 -18.53 -51.96
C ARG A 145 -12.11 -18.00 -52.72
#